data_AF-E0UF33-F1
#
_entry.id   AF-E0UF33-F1
#
_cell.length_a   1.000
_cell.length_b   1.000
_cell.length_c   1.000
_cell.angle_alpha   90.00
_cell.angle_beta   90.00
_cell.angle_gamma   90.00
#
_symmetry.space_group_name_H-M   'P 1'
#
loop_
_entity.id
_entity.type
_entity.pdbx_description
1 polymer ?
#
loop_
_entity_poly.entity_id
_entity_poly.type
_entity_poly.pdbx_seq_one_letter_code
_entity_poly.pdbx_strand_id
1 'polypeptide(L)'
;MALKSVKIADLKQIAILIIIIVLLILPVILIQNAIAEITTVFYGIKFPSGVISFADEVVTYQPIIYFNQEGLPNVAAPFNNPKTALKIPNSTDDKHPFLPLNKRNDVSLGIGGSITLQFKDNLLTASGDNKFDLWIFEAGETTETVMVEISKDGVNWYFVGKTNQEESGLDIDQFGWKSDDFFAYVRLTDDPFQGQHSGIWNERQWIGWGGADIDAVGAISSVSLNYFSSNWLVLFFPIFKWSLLMFCPFVIAFAVTFYWKKI
;
A
#
# COMPACT_ATOMS: atom_id res chain seq x y z
N MET A 1 9.67 60.04 4.88
CA MET A 1 8.47 59.19 4.74
C MET A 1 8.29 58.46 6.06
N ALA A 2 7.39 58.93 6.93
CA ALA A 2 7.24 58.40 8.29
C ALA A 2 6.37 57.14 8.27
N LEU A 3 6.89 56.01 8.78
CA LEU A 3 6.06 54.85 9.05
C LEU A 3 5.04 55.23 10.14
N LYS A 4 3.75 55.17 9.81
CA LYS A 4 2.69 55.29 10.81
C LYS A 4 2.85 54.15 11.82
N SER A 5 2.99 54.49 13.09
CA SER A 5 3.05 53.52 14.19
C SER A 5 1.77 52.70 14.25
N VAL A 6 1.89 51.37 14.15
CA VAL A 6 0.77 50.43 14.36
C VAL A 6 0.28 50.58 15.80
N LYS A 7 -1.04 50.77 16.01
CA LYS A 7 -1.57 50.93 17.37
C LYS A 7 -1.64 49.57 18.06
N ILE A 8 -1.48 49.54 19.38
CA ILE A 8 -1.59 48.32 20.20
C ILE A 8 -2.94 47.59 20.00
N ALA A 9 -4.02 48.34 19.73
CA ALA A 9 -5.32 47.77 19.40
C ALA A 9 -5.31 47.01 18.05
N ASP A 10 -4.53 47.47 17.07
CA ASP A 10 -4.37 46.81 15.77
C ASP A 10 -3.55 45.51 15.93
N LEU A 11 -2.54 45.51 16.81
CA LEU A 11 -1.77 44.31 17.15
C LEU A 11 -2.63 43.22 17.81
N LYS A 12 -3.57 43.60 18.69
CA LYS A 12 -4.52 42.64 19.30
C LYS A 12 -5.49 42.07 18.26
N GLN A 13 -5.96 42.88 17.31
CA GLN A 13 -6.85 42.41 16.24
C GLN A 13 -6.13 41.46 15.27
N ILE A 14 -4.89 41.77 14.92
CA ILE A 14 -4.03 40.89 14.11
C ILE A 14 -3.81 39.55 14.83
N ALA A 15 -3.52 39.57 16.13
CA ALA A 15 -3.33 38.35 16.92
C ALA A 15 -4.60 37.48 16.97
N ILE A 16 -5.79 38.08 17.17
CA ILE A 16 -7.07 37.35 17.17
C ILE A 16 -7.33 36.73 15.79
N LEU A 17 -7.08 37.47 14.71
CA LEU A 17 -7.25 36.97 13.34
C LEU A 17 -6.33 35.77 13.07
N ILE A 18 -5.06 35.84 13.48
CA ILE A 18 -4.11 34.73 13.36
C ILE A 18 -4.60 33.50 14.12
N ILE A 19 -5.08 33.67 15.37
CA ILE A 19 -5.61 32.57 16.17
C ILE A 19 -6.81 31.90 15.49
N ILE A 20 -7.73 32.69 14.92
CA ILE A 20 -8.88 32.15 14.18
C ILE A 20 -8.40 31.36 12.95
N ILE A 21 -7.45 31.91 12.18
CA ILE A 21 -6.90 31.21 11.00
C ILE A 21 -6.26 29.88 11.41
N VAL A 22 -5.46 29.86 12.48
CA VAL A 22 -4.84 28.64 13.01
C VAL A 22 -5.90 27.63 13.45
N LEU A 23 -6.93 28.06 14.18
CA LEU A 23 -8.02 27.18 14.62
C LEU A 23 -8.86 26.61 13.47
N LEU A 24 -8.94 27.30 12.33
CA LEU A 24 -9.64 26.81 11.14
C LEU A 24 -8.78 25.85 10.31
N ILE A 25 -7.48 26.10 10.21
CA ILE A 25 -6.57 25.33 9.36
C ILE A 25 -6.05 24.07 10.06
N LEU A 26 -5.73 24.15 11.34
CA LEU A 26 -5.11 23.05 12.08
C LEU A 26 -5.97 21.76 12.07
N PRO A 27 -7.31 21.79 12.29
CA PRO A 27 -8.13 20.58 12.21
C PRO A 27 -8.13 19.97 10.81
N VAL A 28 -8.11 20.80 9.76
CA VAL A 28 -8.07 20.32 8.36
C VAL A 28 -6.76 19.59 8.09
N ILE A 29 -5.63 20.15 8.53
CA ILE A 29 -4.32 19.49 8.41
C ILE A 29 -4.29 18.17 9.19
N LEU A 30 -4.80 18.17 10.42
CA LEU A 30 -4.85 16.95 11.24
C LEU A 30 -5.72 15.85 10.60
N ILE A 31 -6.87 16.22 10.04
CA ILE A 31 -7.74 15.29 9.31
C ILE A 31 -7.06 14.78 8.03
N GLN A 32 -6.39 15.64 7.28
CA GLN A 32 -5.66 15.23 6.07
C GLN A 32 -4.53 14.26 6.39
N ASN A 33 -3.76 14.52 7.45
CA ASN A 33 -2.70 13.62 7.91
C ASN A 33 -3.27 12.26 8.35
N ALA A 34 -4.36 12.26 9.12
CA ALA A 34 -5.02 11.03 9.54
C ALA A 34 -5.57 10.22 8.36
N ILE A 35 -6.17 10.86 7.36
CA ILE A 35 -6.65 10.19 6.14
C ILE A 35 -5.48 9.60 5.35
N ALA A 36 -4.39 10.35 5.19
CA ALA A 36 -3.20 9.89 4.47
C ALA A 36 -2.56 8.65 5.13
N GLU A 37 -2.53 8.59 6.46
CA GLU A 37 -2.06 7.40 7.18
C GLU A 37 -2.94 6.18 6.93
N ILE A 38 -4.28 6.35 6.93
CA ILE A 38 -5.22 5.24 6.67
C ILE A 38 -5.09 4.73 5.22
N THR A 39 -4.79 5.58 4.25
CA THR A 39 -4.69 5.17 2.83
C THR A 39 -3.32 4.62 2.43
N THR A 40 -2.35 4.63 3.34
CA THR A 40 -0.96 4.20 3.08
C THR A 40 -0.54 2.99 3.89
N VAL A 41 -1.35 2.54 4.85
CA VAL A 41 -1.05 1.35 5.66
C VAL A 41 -1.93 0.19 5.21
N PHE A 42 -1.30 -0.92 4.86
CA PHE A 42 -1.94 -2.17 4.47
C PHE A 42 -1.41 -3.26 5.38
N TYR A 43 -2.27 -3.80 6.25
CA TYR A 43 -1.94 -4.85 7.22
C TYR A 43 -0.70 -4.55 8.07
N GLY A 44 -0.62 -3.31 8.58
CA GLY A 44 0.48 -2.85 9.42
C GLY A 44 1.73 -2.39 8.65
N ILE A 45 1.78 -2.55 7.34
CA ILE A 45 2.91 -2.15 6.49
C ILE A 45 2.60 -0.82 5.81
N LYS A 46 3.50 0.16 5.93
CA LYS A 46 3.35 1.48 5.34
C LYS A 46 3.94 1.54 3.94
N PHE A 47 3.12 1.93 2.98
CA PHE A 47 3.45 2.23 1.60
C PHE A 47 3.29 3.74 1.36
N PRO A 48 4.36 4.54 1.36
CA PRO A 48 4.29 6.00 1.22
C PRO A 48 3.50 6.48 -0.01
N SER A 49 3.57 5.73 -1.12
CA SER A 49 2.83 6.03 -2.35
C SER A 49 1.37 5.55 -2.32
N GLY A 50 0.96 4.80 -1.29
CA GLY A 50 -0.39 4.29 -1.11
C GLY A 50 -0.75 3.20 -2.12
N VAL A 51 -1.99 3.19 -2.59
CA VAL A 51 -2.55 2.17 -3.49
C VAL A 51 -1.80 2.00 -4.82
N ILE A 52 -1.06 3.02 -5.27
CA ILE A 52 -0.24 2.97 -6.50
C ILE A 52 1.00 2.09 -6.33
N SER A 53 1.32 1.66 -5.11
CA SER A 53 2.52 0.86 -4.83
C SER A 53 2.42 -0.58 -5.35
N PHE A 54 1.23 -1.02 -5.73
CA PHE A 54 0.91 -2.43 -5.97
C PHE A 54 0.89 -2.81 -7.44
N ALA A 55 1.22 -4.06 -7.74
CA ALA A 55 1.27 -4.57 -9.10
C ALA A 55 -0.08 -4.44 -9.84
N ASP A 56 0.01 -4.19 -11.15
CA ASP A 56 -1.11 -3.84 -12.03
C ASP A 56 -1.47 -4.92 -13.04
N GLU A 57 -0.51 -5.76 -13.42
CA GLU A 57 -0.68 -6.75 -14.48
C GLU A 57 0.04 -8.06 -14.15
N VAL A 58 -0.60 -9.16 -14.51
CA VAL A 58 0.02 -10.49 -14.58
C VAL A 58 0.63 -10.63 -15.97
N VAL A 59 1.96 -10.74 -16.02
CA VAL A 59 2.71 -10.97 -17.27
C VAL A 59 2.71 -12.45 -17.60
N THR A 60 3.05 -13.29 -16.61
CA THR A 60 3.01 -14.75 -16.74
C THR A 60 2.54 -15.38 -15.43
N TYR A 61 1.89 -16.53 -15.55
CA TYR A 61 1.51 -17.38 -14.44
C TYR A 61 1.75 -18.83 -14.85
N GLN A 62 2.65 -19.50 -14.15
CA GLN A 62 3.16 -20.83 -14.45
C GLN A 62 3.12 -21.68 -13.18
N PRO A 63 1.92 -22.09 -12.73
CA PRO A 63 1.82 -22.93 -11.57
C PRO A 63 2.33 -24.34 -11.85
N ILE A 64 2.90 -25.00 -10.85
CA ILE A 64 3.23 -26.43 -10.94
C ILE A 64 2.11 -27.25 -10.32
N ILE A 65 1.50 -28.10 -11.15
CA ILE A 65 0.34 -28.90 -10.77
C ILE A 65 0.75 -30.35 -10.44
N TYR A 66 0.55 -30.73 -9.19
CA TYR A 66 0.62 -32.11 -8.69
C TYR A 66 -0.78 -32.62 -8.37
N PHE A 67 -0.95 -33.94 -8.42
CA PHE A 67 -2.20 -34.62 -8.05
C PHE A 67 -1.96 -35.54 -6.86
N ASN A 68 -2.88 -35.53 -5.89
CA ASN A 68 -2.86 -36.48 -4.78
C ASN A 68 -3.36 -37.87 -5.22
N GLN A 69 -3.41 -38.83 -4.29
CA GLN A 69 -3.87 -40.20 -4.56
C GLN A 69 -5.34 -40.29 -5.01
N GLU A 70 -6.17 -39.28 -4.69
CA GLU A 70 -7.57 -39.18 -5.11
C GLU A 70 -7.72 -38.48 -6.47
N GLY A 71 -6.63 -38.04 -7.10
CA GLY A 71 -6.65 -37.30 -8.36
C GLY A 71 -7.06 -35.83 -8.22
N LEU A 72 -6.93 -35.24 -7.03
CA LEU A 72 -7.22 -33.84 -6.77
C LEU A 72 -5.95 -32.99 -6.97
N PRO A 73 -6.02 -31.87 -7.72
CA PRO A 73 -4.86 -31.05 -8.02
C PRO A 73 -4.48 -30.15 -6.84
N ASN A 74 -3.19 -29.81 -6.78
CA ASN A 74 -2.69 -28.87 -5.79
C ASN A 74 -3.05 -27.41 -6.07
N VAL A 75 -3.30 -27.07 -7.33
CA VAL A 75 -3.76 -25.74 -7.73
C VAL A 75 -5.13 -25.87 -8.40
N ALA A 76 -6.14 -25.18 -7.87
CA ALA A 76 -7.53 -25.31 -8.32
C ALA A 76 -8.31 -24.01 -8.04
N ALA A 77 -9.51 -23.90 -8.62
CA ALA A 77 -10.40 -22.79 -8.33
C ALA A 77 -10.80 -22.77 -6.83
N PRO A 78 -10.91 -21.59 -6.20
CA PRO A 78 -10.75 -20.25 -6.79
C PRO A 78 -9.29 -19.74 -6.87
N PHE A 79 -8.34 -20.43 -6.24
CA PHE A 79 -6.95 -20.02 -6.08
C PHE A 79 -6.08 -20.17 -7.33
N ASN A 80 -6.65 -20.57 -8.47
CA ASN A 80 -5.94 -20.66 -9.74
C ASN A 80 -6.12 -19.42 -10.64
N ASN A 81 -6.64 -18.32 -10.08
CA ASN A 81 -6.85 -17.06 -10.80
C ASN A 81 -5.73 -16.06 -10.48
N PRO A 82 -4.73 -15.85 -11.36
CA PRO A 82 -3.59 -15.00 -11.04
C PRO A 82 -3.92 -13.51 -10.90
N LYS A 83 -5.10 -13.07 -11.33
CA LYS A 83 -5.53 -11.67 -11.17
C LYS A 83 -5.82 -11.29 -9.72
N THR A 84 -5.94 -12.27 -8.83
CA THR A 84 -6.15 -12.02 -7.40
C THR A 84 -4.93 -11.42 -6.72
N ALA A 85 -3.72 -11.67 -7.24
CA ALA A 85 -2.46 -11.06 -6.80
C ALA A 85 -2.25 -9.57 -7.19
N LEU A 86 -3.25 -8.94 -7.83
CA LEU A 86 -3.14 -7.57 -8.31
C LEU A 86 -3.79 -6.59 -7.33
N LYS A 87 -3.29 -5.35 -7.35
CA LYS A 87 -3.77 -4.25 -6.49
C LYS A 87 -3.49 -4.52 -5.01
N ILE A 88 -4.24 -3.84 -4.14
CA ILE A 88 -4.05 -3.90 -2.70
C ILE A 88 -4.37 -5.31 -2.19
N PRO A 89 -3.65 -5.79 -1.17
CA PRO A 89 -3.92 -7.08 -0.55
C PRO A 89 -5.32 -7.07 0.08
N ASN A 90 -6.05 -8.18 -0.05
CA ASN A 90 -7.43 -8.30 0.42
C ASN A 90 -7.77 -9.69 1.00
N SER A 91 -6.76 -10.52 1.23
CA SER A 91 -6.89 -11.87 1.80
C SER A 91 -6.56 -11.93 3.29
N THR A 92 -6.30 -10.78 3.92
CA THR A 92 -5.96 -10.66 5.35
C THR A 92 -6.77 -9.50 6.00
N ASP A 93 -6.76 -9.37 7.33
CA ASP A 93 -7.31 -8.21 8.06
C ASP A 93 -6.54 -7.91 9.37
N ASP A 94 -6.76 -6.73 9.96
CA ASP A 94 -6.07 -6.28 11.18
C ASP A 94 -6.24 -7.23 12.39
N LYS A 95 -7.25 -8.10 12.38
CA LYS A 95 -7.54 -9.09 13.43
C LYS A 95 -7.15 -10.51 13.03
N HIS A 96 -7.02 -10.76 11.73
CA HIS A 96 -6.77 -12.06 11.15
C HIS A 96 -5.68 -11.94 10.11
N PRO A 97 -4.43 -12.36 10.41
CA PRO A 97 -3.33 -12.31 9.45
C PRO A 97 -3.61 -13.13 8.18
N PHE A 98 -4.67 -13.95 8.18
CA PHE A 98 -5.25 -14.61 7.02
C PHE A 98 -6.76 -14.76 7.24
N LEU A 99 -7.55 -14.39 6.23
CA LEU A 99 -9.00 -14.60 6.23
C LEU A 99 -9.33 -16.10 6.12
N PRO A 100 -10.51 -16.55 6.58
CA PRO A 100 -10.95 -17.93 6.33
C PRO A 100 -10.98 -18.22 4.82
N LEU A 101 -10.69 -19.47 4.43
CA LEU A 101 -10.52 -19.88 3.02
C LEU A 101 -11.63 -19.41 2.07
N ASN A 102 -12.88 -19.34 2.54
CA ASN A 102 -14.02 -18.90 1.73
C ASN A 102 -14.14 -17.36 1.56
N LYS A 103 -13.21 -16.60 2.15
CA LYS A 103 -13.11 -15.14 2.07
C LYS A 103 -11.77 -14.66 1.47
N ARG A 104 -10.82 -15.58 1.33
CA ARG A 104 -9.53 -15.34 0.67
C ARG A 104 -9.69 -15.06 -0.82
N ASN A 105 -8.81 -14.22 -1.35
CA ASN A 105 -8.76 -13.81 -2.74
C ASN A 105 -7.28 -13.63 -3.14
N ASP A 106 -6.59 -14.76 -3.17
CA ASP A 106 -5.16 -14.90 -3.51
C ASP A 106 -4.99 -15.96 -4.61
N VAL A 107 -3.77 -16.10 -5.13
CA VAL A 107 -3.43 -17.10 -6.16
C VAL A 107 -2.34 -18.03 -5.64
N SER A 108 -2.60 -19.32 -5.74
CA SER A 108 -1.62 -20.33 -5.41
C SER A 108 -0.64 -20.58 -6.55
N LEU A 109 0.65 -20.58 -6.25
CA LEU A 109 1.68 -20.88 -7.25
C LEU A 109 1.81 -22.38 -7.52
N GLY A 110 1.35 -23.26 -6.64
CA GLY A 110 1.77 -24.65 -6.72
C GLY A 110 3.23 -24.82 -6.26
N ILE A 111 3.60 -26.04 -5.88
CA ILE A 111 4.93 -26.33 -5.34
C ILE A 111 6.00 -26.13 -6.43
N GLY A 112 6.82 -25.08 -6.30
CA GLY A 112 7.83 -24.66 -7.27
C GLY A 112 7.31 -23.82 -8.45
N GLY A 113 6.03 -23.45 -8.46
CA GLY A 113 5.46 -22.62 -9.52
C GLY A 113 5.82 -21.14 -9.39
N SER A 114 5.44 -20.36 -10.40
CA SER A 114 5.80 -18.94 -10.46
C SER A 114 4.73 -18.02 -11.02
N ILE A 115 4.81 -16.75 -10.62
CA ILE A 115 4.04 -15.65 -11.20
C ILE A 115 4.98 -14.47 -11.49
N THR A 116 4.80 -13.84 -12.63
CA THR A 116 5.45 -12.57 -12.97
C THR A 116 4.41 -11.46 -13.01
N LEU A 117 4.67 -10.42 -12.24
CA LEU A 117 3.82 -9.25 -12.09
C LEU A 117 4.54 -8.01 -12.61
N GLN A 118 3.76 -7.03 -13.08
CA GLN A 118 4.25 -5.76 -13.57
C GLN A 118 3.59 -4.58 -12.86
N PHE A 119 4.42 -3.62 -12.46
CA PHE A 119 4.05 -2.27 -12.09
C PHE A 119 3.92 -1.41 -13.36
N LYS A 120 2.75 -0.83 -13.60
CA LYS A 120 2.44 -0.02 -14.79
C LYS A 120 2.42 1.47 -14.50
N ASP A 121 1.98 1.85 -13.30
CA ASP A 121 1.87 3.25 -12.89
C ASP A 121 2.85 3.65 -11.77
N ASN A 122 3.67 2.71 -11.30
CA ASN A 122 4.85 2.92 -10.47
C ASN A 122 6.04 2.06 -10.95
N LEU A 123 7.21 2.29 -10.36
CA LEU A 123 8.41 1.45 -10.50
C LEU A 123 9.04 1.25 -9.13
N LEU A 124 9.45 0.01 -8.81
CA LEU A 124 10.25 -0.31 -7.62
C LEU A 124 11.63 0.34 -7.73
N THR A 125 12.14 0.87 -6.63
CA THR A 125 13.50 1.43 -6.52
C THR A 125 14.06 1.20 -5.12
N ALA A 126 15.39 1.27 -4.96
CA ALA A 126 16.01 1.14 -3.65
C ALA A 126 15.81 2.42 -2.81
N SER A 127 15.69 2.28 -1.50
CA SER A 127 15.40 3.39 -0.57
C SER A 127 16.66 4.15 -0.15
N GLY A 128 17.84 3.54 -0.27
CA GLY A 128 19.11 4.08 0.21
C GLY A 128 19.35 3.88 1.71
N ASP A 129 18.51 3.08 2.38
CA ASP A 129 18.70 2.66 3.77
C ASP A 129 18.46 1.15 3.93
N ASN A 130 18.40 0.64 5.16
CA ASN A 130 18.29 -0.80 5.43
C ASN A 130 16.84 -1.27 5.68
N LYS A 131 15.85 -0.52 5.19
CA LYS A 131 14.44 -0.87 5.30
C LYS A 131 14.00 -1.62 4.06
N PHE A 132 12.83 -2.26 4.18
CA PHE A 132 12.22 -2.95 3.06
C PHE A 132 11.79 -1.99 1.95
N ASP A 133 12.14 -2.35 0.72
CA ASP A 133 11.74 -1.67 -0.51
C ASP A 133 10.57 -2.37 -1.20
N LEU A 134 10.45 -3.68 -1.00
CA LEU A 134 9.44 -4.55 -1.60
C LEU A 134 8.79 -5.40 -0.51
N TRP A 135 7.50 -5.68 -0.66
CA TRP A 135 6.76 -6.55 0.25
C TRP A 135 5.88 -7.52 -0.52
N ILE A 136 5.91 -8.78 -0.11
CA ILE A 136 5.07 -9.84 -0.65
C ILE A 136 3.97 -10.15 0.37
N PHE A 137 2.73 -9.98 -0.03
CA PHE A 137 1.59 -10.45 0.77
C PHE A 137 1.29 -11.88 0.36
N GLU A 138 1.63 -12.80 1.24
CA GLU A 138 1.24 -14.20 1.13
C GLU A 138 0.03 -14.44 2.05
N ALA A 139 -0.96 -15.16 1.55
CA ALA A 139 -2.12 -15.58 2.31
C ALA A 139 -1.95 -17.04 2.71
N GLY A 140 -2.03 -17.36 4.00
CA GLY A 140 -1.86 -18.76 4.40
C GLY A 140 -1.60 -18.87 5.89
N GLU A 141 -2.05 -19.97 6.48
CA GLU A 141 -1.78 -20.24 7.90
C GLU A 141 -0.29 -20.53 8.15
N THR A 142 0.40 -21.01 7.11
CA THR A 142 1.83 -21.24 7.10
C THR A 142 2.46 -20.41 6.00
N THR A 143 3.34 -19.50 6.36
CA THR A 143 4.12 -18.72 5.39
C THR A 143 5.11 -19.63 4.67
N GLU A 144 4.92 -19.77 3.37
CA GLU A 144 5.80 -20.47 2.44
C GLU A 144 6.90 -19.53 1.93
N THR A 145 8.08 -20.09 1.67
CA THR A 145 9.21 -19.28 1.21
C THR A 145 9.06 -18.99 -0.27
N VAL A 146 9.13 -17.71 -0.63
CA VAL A 146 9.05 -17.25 -2.02
C VAL A 146 10.39 -16.66 -2.41
N MET A 147 10.99 -17.20 -3.47
CA MET A 147 12.15 -16.59 -4.13
C MET A 147 11.70 -15.38 -4.96
N VAL A 148 12.42 -14.28 -4.83
CA VAL A 148 12.05 -13.01 -5.45
C VAL A 148 13.13 -12.55 -6.43
N GLU A 149 12.69 -12.28 -7.65
CA GLU A 149 13.52 -11.70 -8.69
C GLU A 149 12.87 -10.42 -9.23
N ILE A 150 13.68 -9.44 -9.59
CA ILE A 150 13.23 -8.17 -10.17
C ILE A 150 13.83 -7.97 -11.55
N SER A 151 13.14 -7.19 -12.38
CA SER A 151 13.60 -6.91 -13.74
C SER A 151 13.18 -5.51 -14.19
N LYS A 152 14.06 -4.88 -14.99
CA LYS A 152 13.77 -3.59 -15.64
C LYS A 152 12.95 -3.77 -16.93
N ASP A 153 13.21 -4.84 -17.68
CA ASP A 153 12.74 -5.03 -19.06
C ASP A 153 11.89 -6.30 -19.30
N GLY A 154 11.67 -7.14 -18.28
CA GLY A 154 10.99 -8.43 -18.38
C GLY A 154 11.86 -9.56 -18.95
N VAL A 155 13.14 -9.29 -19.25
CA VAL A 155 14.06 -10.23 -19.91
C VAL A 155 15.24 -10.57 -19.00
N ASN A 156 15.86 -9.55 -18.40
CA ASN A 156 17.01 -9.71 -17.51
C ASN A 156 16.56 -9.69 -16.05
N TRP A 157 16.69 -10.84 -15.39
CA TRP A 157 16.20 -11.09 -14.04
C TRP A 157 17.34 -11.09 -13.02
N TYR A 158 17.09 -10.45 -11.88
CA TYR A 158 18.03 -10.35 -10.78
C TYR A 158 17.39 -10.88 -9.50
N PHE A 159 17.99 -11.91 -8.92
CA PHE A 159 17.58 -12.43 -7.62
C PHE A 159 17.89 -11.41 -6.52
N VAL A 160 16.89 -11.09 -5.70
CA VAL A 160 16.98 -10.12 -4.61
C VAL A 160 16.52 -10.69 -3.27
N GLY A 161 16.66 -12.01 -3.11
CA GLY A 161 16.39 -12.69 -1.84
C GLY A 161 15.11 -13.50 -1.87
N LYS A 162 14.66 -13.87 -0.68
CA LYS A 162 13.48 -14.71 -0.48
C LYS A 162 12.73 -14.30 0.78
N THR A 163 11.42 -14.47 0.78
CA THR A 163 10.62 -14.34 2.01
C THR A 163 10.91 -15.50 2.96
N ASN A 164 10.52 -15.38 4.22
CA ASN A 164 10.51 -16.49 5.18
C ASN A 164 9.39 -16.27 6.21
N GLN A 165 9.25 -17.19 7.15
CA GLN A 165 8.18 -17.16 8.17
C GLN A 165 8.17 -15.90 9.05
N GLU A 166 9.30 -15.20 9.17
CA GLU A 166 9.44 -14.00 10.00
C GLU A 166 9.45 -12.71 9.16
N GLU A 167 9.68 -12.81 7.85
CA GLU A 167 10.00 -11.65 7.01
C GLU A 167 9.48 -11.81 5.58
N SER A 168 8.45 -11.04 5.22
CA SER A 168 7.89 -10.98 3.86
C SER A 168 8.38 -9.76 3.06
N GLY A 169 9.17 -8.90 3.71
CA GLY A 169 9.78 -7.71 3.13
C GLY A 169 11.18 -7.98 2.61
N LEU A 170 11.58 -7.24 1.57
CA LEU A 170 12.91 -7.33 0.99
C LEU A 170 13.51 -5.92 0.87
N ASP A 171 14.66 -5.74 1.50
CA ASP A 171 15.59 -4.63 1.26
C ASP A 171 16.40 -5.00 0.01
N ILE A 172 16.29 -4.21 -1.07
CA ILE A 172 17.03 -4.42 -2.31
C ILE A 172 18.35 -3.63 -2.34
N ASP A 173 18.54 -2.66 -1.45
CA ASP A 173 19.80 -1.93 -1.24
C ASP A 173 20.95 -2.90 -0.92
N GLN A 174 20.70 -3.96 -0.13
CA GLN A 174 21.71 -4.97 0.19
C GLN A 174 22.25 -5.74 -1.03
N PHE A 175 21.55 -5.71 -2.16
CA PHE A 175 21.97 -6.31 -3.43
C PHE A 175 22.72 -5.32 -4.35
N GLY A 176 22.96 -4.10 -3.87
CA GLY A 176 23.74 -3.08 -4.56
C GLY A 176 22.94 -2.16 -5.49
N TRP A 177 21.61 -2.24 -5.45
CA TRP A 177 20.72 -1.36 -6.18
C TRP A 177 20.64 0.03 -5.54
N LYS A 178 20.31 1.03 -6.36
CA LYS A 178 20.26 2.43 -5.95
C LYS A 178 18.92 3.07 -6.28
N SER A 179 18.68 4.25 -5.74
CA SER A 179 17.43 4.99 -5.93
C SER A 179 17.19 5.45 -7.39
N ASP A 180 18.20 5.39 -8.25
CA ASP A 180 18.11 5.63 -9.70
C ASP A 180 17.97 4.32 -10.53
N ASP A 181 17.88 3.16 -9.89
CA ASP A 181 17.55 1.88 -10.51
C ASP A 181 16.05 1.60 -10.42
N PHE A 182 15.38 1.58 -11.58
CA PHE A 182 13.93 1.39 -11.64
C PHE A 182 13.54 0.02 -12.22
N PHE A 183 12.70 -0.72 -11.49
CA PHE A 183 12.24 -2.06 -11.86
C PHE A 183 10.73 -2.06 -12.06
N ALA A 184 10.29 -2.47 -13.25
CA ALA A 184 8.87 -2.57 -13.59
C ALA A 184 8.29 -3.96 -13.26
N TYR A 185 9.14 -4.96 -13.04
CA TYR A 185 8.71 -6.35 -12.95
C TYR A 185 9.22 -7.03 -11.70
N VAL A 186 8.39 -7.89 -11.13
CA VAL A 186 8.72 -8.82 -10.04
C VAL A 186 8.29 -10.22 -10.46
N ARG A 187 9.18 -11.19 -10.31
CA ARG A 187 8.88 -12.62 -10.45
C ARG A 187 9.00 -13.27 -9.08
N LEU A 188 7.95 -13.99 -8.73
CA LEU A 188 7.87 -14.80 -7.52
C LEU A 188 7.90 -16.27 -7.91
N THR A 189 8.71 -17.05 -7.23
CA THR A 189 8.77 -18.51 -7.38
C THR A 189 8.69 -19.16 -6.02
N ASP A 190 7.73 -20.07 -5.86
CA ASP A 190 7.63 -20.90 -4.66
C ASP A 190 8.93 -21.71 -4.47
N ASP A 191 9.46 -21.78 -3.25
CA ASP A 191 10.57 -22.66 -2.90
C ASP A 191 10.01 -24.07 -2.61
N PRO A 192 10.21 -25.06 -3.50
CA PRO A 192 9.59 -26.38 -3.38
C PRO A 192 10.12 -27.22 -2.20
N PHE A 193 11.11 -26.70 -1.47
CA PHE A 193 11.74 -27.35 -0.33
C PHE A 193 11.37 -26.69 1.02
N GLN A 194 10.53 -25.65 1.02
CA GLN A 194 10.19 -24.86 2.21
C GLN A 194 8.69 -24.66 2.32
N GLY A 195 8.14 -25.01 3.48
CA GLY A 195 6.71 -24.97 3.73
C GLY A 195 6.17 -26.34 4.12
N GLN A 196 4.91 -26.38 4.55
CA GLN A 196 4.23 -27.64 4.91
C GLN A 196 3.64 -28.31 3.66
N HIS A 197 4.50 -28.75 2.74
CA HIS A 197 4.03 -29.45 1.53
C HIS A 197 3.53 -30.88 1.82
N SER A 198 3.96 -31.49 2.94
CA SER A 198 3.58 -32.83 3.34
C SER A 198 2.38 -32.81 4.29
N GLY A 199 1.24 -33.37 3.87
CA GLY A 199 0.09 -33.62 4.73
C GLY A 199 -1.14 -32.75 4.43
N ILE A 200 -0.95 -31.57 3.86
CA ILE A 200 -2.05 -30.65 3.50
C ILE A 200 -2.89 -31.26 2.36
N TRP A 201 -2.26 -31.83 1.33
CA TRP A 201 -2.93 -32.44 0.16
C TRP A 201 -3.75 -33.72 0.39
N ASN A 202 -3.81 -34.24 1.61
CA ASN A 202 -4.44 -35.54 1.92
C ASN A 202 -5.82 -35.43 2.57
N GLU A 203 -6.31 -34.21 2.84
CA GLU A 203 -7.67 -33.99 3.34
C GLU A 203 -8.44 -33.07 2.39
N ARG A 204 -9.71 -33.39 2.08
CA ARG A 204 -10.54 -32.66 1.09
C ARG A 204 -10.71 -31.16 1.36
N GLN A 205 -10.35 -30.69 2.55
CA GLN A 205 -10.42 -29.29 2.97
C GLN A 205 -9.29 -28.42 2.35
N TRP A 206 -8.22 -29.04 1.83
CA TRP A 206 -7.04 -28.32 1.36
C TRP A 206 -6.75 -28.58 -0.13
N ILE A 207 -7.77 -28.37 -0.96
CA ILE A 207 -7.66 -28.52 -2.41
C ILE A 207 -7.42 -27.15 -3.04
N GLY A 208 -6.39 -27.07 -3.86
CA GLY A 208 -6.21 -25.96 -4.79
C GLY A 208 -5.35 -24.79 -4.32
N TRP A 209 -4.87 -24.81 -3.09
CA TRP A 209 -4.00 -23.77 -2.52
C TRP A 209 -2.78 -24.41 -1.87
N GLY A 210 -1.64 -24.43 -2.53
CA GLY A 210 -0.42 -24.74 -1.82
C GLY A 210 0.80 -24.74 -2.70
N GLY A 211 1.95 -24.65 -2.05
CA GLY A 211 2.93 -23.68 -2.54
C GLY A 211 2.39 -22.26 -2.32
N ALA A 212 3.26 -21.28 -2.32
CA ALA A 212 2.93 -19.94 -1.87
C ALA A 212 1.64 -19.37 -2.49
N ASP A 213 0.78 -18.81 -1.65
CA ASP A 213 -0.46 -18.19 -2.11
C ASP A 213 -0.33 -16.65 -2.07
N ILE A 214 -0.22 -16.03 -3.24
CA ILE A 214 0.07 -14.61 -3.39
C ILE A 214 -1.22 -13.79 -3.37
N ASP A 215 -1.35 -12.91 -2.38
CA ASP A 215 -2.46 -11.94 -2.23
C ASP A 215 -2.13 -10.62 -2.94
N ALA A 216 -0.90 -10.10 -2.78
CA ALA A 216 -0.44 -8.92 -3.48
C ALA A 216 1.08 -8.76 -3.45
N VAL A 217 1.59 -7.88 -4.31
CA VAL A 217 2.99 -7.44 -4.29
C VAL A 217 3.04 -5.93 -4.33
N GLY A 218 3.72 -5.32 -3.35
CA GLY A 218 3.81 -3.87 -3.20
C GLY A 218 5.25 -3.36 -3.13
N ALA A 219 5.58 -2.35 -3.92
CA ALA A 219 6.83 -1.60 -3.82
C ALA A 219 6.70 -0.48 -2.78
N ILE A 220 7.26 -0.70 -1.59
CA ILE A 220 7.35 0.29 -0.50
C ILE A 220 8.13 1.51 -0.97
N SER A 221 9.32 1.29 -1.53
CA SER A 221 10.11 2.33 -2.17
C SER A 221 9.80 2.33 -3.67
N SER A 222 9.12 3.37 -4.15
CA SER A 222 8.65 3.43 -5.53
C SER A 222 8.63 4.84 -6.10
N VAL A 223 8.76 4.93 -7.42
CA VAL A 223 8.56 6.15 -8.19
C VAL A 223 7.28 6.03 -9.00
N SER A 224 6.37 6.99 -8.84
CA SER A 224 5.14 7.08 -9.64
C SER A 224 5.45 7.51 -11.07
N LEU A 225 4.88 6.80 -12.05
CA LEU A 225 4.89 7.18 -13.46
C LEU A 225 3.72 8.10 -13.83
N ASN A 226 2.73 8.22 -12.94
CA ASN A 226 1.63 9.16 -13.10
C ASN A 226 2.16 10.59 -12.92
N TYR A 227 2.37 11.29 -14.03
CA TYR A 227 2.51 12.74 -14.05
C TYR A 227 1.21 13.37 -13.54
N PHE A 228 1.14 13.70 -12.26
CA PHE A 228 0.12 14.62 -11.79
C PHE A 228 0.36 15.97 -12.48
N SER A 229 -0.51 16.32 -13.44
CA SER A 229 -0.79 17.74 -13.68
C SER A 229 -1.24 18.28 -12.34
N SER A 230 -0.47 19.18 -11.73
CA SER A 230 -0.70 19.74 -10.41
C SER A 230 -2.02 20.53 -10.36
N ASN A 231 -3.16 19.83 -10.33
CA ASN A 231 -4.46 20.42 -10.06
C ASN A 231 -4.63 20.49 -8.54
N TRP A 232 -3.88 21.43 -7.94
CA TRP A 232 -4.03 21.87 -6.55
C TRP A 232 -5.45 22.32 -6.17
N LEU A 233 -6.41 22.32 -7.11
CA LEU A 233 -7.78 22.77 -6.89
C LEU A 233 -8.74 21.67 -6.40
N VAL A 234 -8.46 20.37 -6.59
CA VAL A 234 -9.47 19.32 -6.30
C VAL A 234 -9.60 19.00 -4.81
N LEU A 235 -8.52 19.14 -4.02
CA LEU A 235 -8.54 18.87 -2.57
C LEU A 235 -9.20 19.98 -1.73
N PHE A 236 -9.48 21.15 -2.32
CA PHE A 236 -10.12 22.27 -1.60
C PHE A 236 -11.66 22.25 -1.65
N PHE A 237 -12.33 21.48 -2.50
CA PHE A 237 -13.77 21.70 -2.70
C PHE A 237 -14.73 21.05 -1.69
N PRO A 238 -14.55 19.79 -1.24
CA PRO A 238 -15.53 19.19 -0.34
C PRO A 238 -15.31 19.60 1.12
N ILE A 239 -14.07 19.55 1.62
CA ILE A 239 -13.77 19.78 3.04
C ILE A 239 -13.88 21.27 3.40
N PHE A 240 -13.48 22.17 2.49
CA PHE A 240 -13.59 23.62 2.71
C PHE A 240 -15.05 24.09 2.75
N LYS A 241 -15.95 23.44 2.01
CA LYS A 241 -17.38 23.81 2.01
C LYS A 241 -18.05 23.49 3.35
N TRP A 242 -17.74 22.35 3.93
CA TRP A 242 -18.26 21.95 5.25
C TRP A 242 -17.59 22.71 6.40
N SER A 243 -16.28 23.00 6.31
CA SER A 243 -15.63 23.85 7.31
C SER A 243 -16.18 25.29 7.26
N LEU A 244 -16.41 25.87 6.08
CA LEU A 244 -17.06 27.17 5.96
C LEU A 244 -18.46 27.16 6.60
N LEU A 245 -19.26 26.10 6.38
CA LEU A 245 -20.60 25.95 6.95
C LEU A 245 -20.59 25.77 8.48
N MET A 246 -19.63 25.05 9.04
CA MET A 246 -19.54 24.84 10.50
C MET A 246 -18.94 26.04 11.24
N PHE A 247 -18.05 26.81 10.61
CA PHE A 247 -17.36 27.93 11.25
C PHE A 247 -17.95 29.32 10.92
N CYS A 248 -18.70 29.49 9.82
CA CYS A 248 -19.42 30.74 9.52
C CYS A 248 -20.33 31.21 10.67
N PRO A 249 -21.13 30.34 11.33
CA PRO A 249 -21.98 30.77 12.43
C PRO A 249 -21.18 31.37 13.60
N PHE A 250 -20.00 30.82 13.90
CA PHE A 250 -19.13 31.32 14.97
C PHE A 250 -18.47 32.64 14.60
N VAL A 251 -18.01 32.79 13.36
CA VAL A 251 -17.42 34.05 12.86
C VAL A 251 -18.47 35.16 12.79
N ILE A 252 -19.69 34.85 12.36
CA ILE A 252 -20.82 35.80 12.33
C ILE A 252 -21.26 36.17 13.75
N ALA A 253 -21.40 35.21 14.66
CA ALA A 253 -21.75 35.48 16.05
C ALA A 253 -20.69 36.34 16.76
N PHE A 254 -19.40 36.11 16.47
CA PHE A 254 -18.30 36.93 16.96
C PHE A 254 -18.32 38.34 16.37
N ALA A 255 -18.55 38.49 15.05
CA ALA A 255 -18.67 39.79 14.40
C ALA A 255 -19.86 40.61 14.93
N VAL A 256 -21.01 39.96 15.15
CA VAL A 256 -22.22 40.59 15.70
C VAL A 256 -22.00 41.05 17.13
N THR A 257 -21.45 40.20 18.00
CA THR A 257 -21.15 40.57 19.40
C THR A 257 -20.06 41.64 19.52
N PHE A 258 -19.12 41.71 18.57
CA PHE A 258 -18.05 42.70 18.53
C PHE A 258 -18.51 44.08 18.03
N TYR A 259 -19.38 44.14 17.01
CA TYR A 259 -19.91 45.40 16.49
C TYR A 259 -21.04 45.99 17.34
N TRP A 260 -21.82 45.17 18.04
CA TRP A 260 -22.84 45.66 18.97
C TRP A 260 -22.28 46.32 20.23
N LYS A 261 -21.02 46.07 20.60
CA LYS A 261 -20.35 46.77 21.72
C LYS A 261 -19.78 48.14 21.36
N LYS A 262 -19.96 48.61 20.12
CA LYS A 262 -19.42 49.89 19.61
C LYS A 262 -20.50 50.92 19.22
N ILE A 263 -21.78 50.61 19.48
CA ILE A 263 -22.91 51.55 19.41
C ILE A 263 -23.34 51.80 20.86
#